data_AF-A0AAJ1Z7H6-F1
#
_entry.id   AF-A0AAJ1Z7H6-F1
#
_cell.length_a   1.000
_cell.length_b   1.000
_cell.length_c   1.000
_cell.angle_alpha   90.00
_cell.angle_beta   90.00
_cell.angle_gamma   90.00
#
_symmetry.space_group_name_H-M   'P 1'
#
loop_
_entity.id
_entity.type
_entity.pdbx_description
1 polymer ?
#
loop_
_entity_poly.entity_id
_entity_poly.type
_entity_poly.pdbx_seq_one_letter_code
_entity_poly.pdbx_strand_id
1 'polypeptide(L)'
;MAHYWEKIYSHFRYTVKEAQKVVDFPIKKPTYTAKGYELKKEKVDTDITLGKSKPIINSRYKKGEFSYTIYQSAIMEKGKDPFYFWVNDNDKIEHYELKGAKFTFAKTTGSNVKGIKMIVPAKGKDSSYQIVIIDDILNKAELEKIMISFLK
;
A
#
# COMPACT_ATOMS: atom_id res chain seq x y z
N MET A 1 -27.65 -1.28 20.82
CA MET A 1 -27.24 -1.42 19.40
C MET A 1 -25.76 -1.08 19.17
N ALA A 2 -25.23 0.05 19.65
CA ALA A 2 -23.80 0.42 19.47
C ALA A 2 -22.79 -0.60 20.05
N HIS A 3 -23.09 -1.19 21.22
CA HIS A 3 -22.20 -2.13 21.91
C HIS A 3 -21.92 -3.44 21.14
N TYR A 4 -22.88 -3.94 20.34
CA TYR A 4 -22.68 -5.18 19.56
C TYR A 4 -21.76 -4.94 18.37
N TRP A 5 -21.91 -3.79 17.71
CA TRP A 5 -21.06 -3.40 16.59
C TRP A 5 -19.62 -3.15 17.05
N GLU A 6 -19.39 -2.46 18.16
CA GLU A 6 -18.02 -2.27 18.68
C GLU A 6 -17.32 -3.61 18.97
N LYS A 7 -18.04 -4.58 19.54
CA LYS A 7 -17.50 -5.92 19.80
C LYS A 7 -17.15 -6.64 18.50
N ILE A 8 -18.03 -6.59 17.50
CA ILE A 8 -17.77 -7.14 16.16
C ILE A 8 -16.56 -6.44 15.54
N TYR A 9 -16.52 -5.11 15.47
CA TYR A 9 -15.41 -4.34 14.91
C TYR A 9 -14.08 -4.57 15.62
N SER A 10 -14.08 -4.85 16.93
CA SER A 10 -12.85 -5.14 17.68
C SER A 10 -12.12 -6.38 17.16
N HIS A 11 -12.84 -7.40 16.68
CA HIS A 11 -12.26 -8.60 16.06
C HIS A 11 -11.63 -8.33 14.68
N PHE A 12 -11.92 -7.17 14.08
CA PHE A 12 -11.38 -6.74 12.79
C PHE A 12 -10.34 -5.61 12.97
N ARG A 13 -9.93 -5.28 14.21
CA ARG A 13 -8.81 -4.38 14.47
C ARG A 13 -7.52 -5.19 14.58
N TYR A 14 -6.84 -5.35 13.46
CA TYR A 14 -5.54 -6.01 13.44
C TYR A 14 -4.42 -5.03 13.79
N THR A 15 -3.49 -5.47 14.61
CA THR A 15 -2.13 -4.95 14.62
C THR A 15 -1.36 -5.50 13.41
N VAL A 16 -0.25 -4.87 13.01
CA VAL A 16 0.61 -5.39 11.95
C VAL A 16 1.12 -6.81 12.26
N LYS A 17 1.39 -7.10 13.55
CA LYS A 17 1.81 -8.43 13.99
C LYS A 17 0.73 -9.49 13.80
N GLU A 18 -0.53 -9.15 14.02
CA GLU A 18 -1.65 -10.07 13.78
C GLU A 18 -1.94 -10.21 12.29
N ALA A 19 -1.87 -9.11 11.53
CA ALA A 19 -1.99 -9.14 10.08
C ALA A 19 -0.95 -10.08 9.45
N GLN A 20 0.28 -10.09 9.96
CA GLN A 20 1.35 -10.97 9.48
C GLN A 20 1.02 -12.46 9.63
N LYS A 21 0.22 -12.85 10.63
CA LYS A 21 -0.17 -14.25 10.86
C LYS A 21 -1.21 -14.76 9.88
N VAL A 22 -1.94 -13.85 9.21
CA VAL A 22 -3.06 -14.20 8.32
C VAL A 22 -2.73 -14.01 6.84
N VAL A 23 -1.56 -13.47 6.50
CA VAL A 23 -1.10 -13.31 5.11
C VAL A 23 0.09 -14.21 4.80
N ASP A 24 0.20 -14.61 3.55
CA ASP A 24 1.25 -15.52 3.06
C ASP A 24 2.42 -14.74 2.43
N PHE A 25 2.62 -13.48 2.83
CA PHE A 25 3.72 -12.63 2.34
C PHE A 25 4.27 -11.78 3.50
N PRO A 26 5.54 -11.32 3.42
CA PRO A 26 6.13 -10.53 4.49
C PRO A 26 5.59 -9.10 4.48
N ILE A 27 4.98 -8.66 5.58
CA ILE A 27 4.65 -7.27 5.86
C ILE A 27 5.92 -6.60 6.38
N LYS A 28 6.43 -5.60 5.66
CA LYS A 28 7.68 -4.93 6.02
C LYS A 28 7.61 -3.44 5.75
N LYS A 29 8.59 -2.71 6.27
CA LYS A 29 8.79 -1.29 6.01
C LYS A 29 9.82 -1.10 4.90
N PRO A 30 9.76 0.00 4.14
CA PRO A 30 10.81 0.31 3.19
C PRO A 30 12.13 0.50 3.93
N THR A 31 13.23 0.02 3.34
CA THR A 31 14.58 0.28 3.87
C THR A 31 15.07 1.70 3.54
N TYR A 32 14.32 2.44 2.73
CA TYR A 32 14.56 3.84 2.37
C TYR A 32 13.27 4.66 2.48
N THR A 33 13.33 5.78 3.17
CA THR A 33 12.26 6.80 3.17
C THR A 33 12.79 8.10 2.54
N ALA A 34 11.90 8.87 1.92
CA ALA A 34 12.29 10.16 1.36
C ALA A 34 12.87 11.07 2.46
N LYS A 35 13.89 11.87 2.11
CA LYS A 35 14.63 12.69 3.08
C LYS A 35 13.70 13.61 3.90
N GLY A 36 13.75 13.46 5.22
CA GLY A 36 12.97 14.24 6.18
C GLY A 36 11.53 13.74 6.37
N TYR A 37 11.14 12.63 5.73
CA TYR A 37 9.88 11.95 6.00
C TYR A 37 10.06 10.86 7.05
N GLU A 38 9.14 10.84 8.02
CA GLU A 38 9.12 9.87 9.10
C GLU A 38 7.77 9.16 9.18
N LEU A 39 7.76 7.89 9.57
CA LEU A 39 6.53 7.16 9.85
C LEU A 39 5.80 7.79 11.04
N LYS A 40 4.59 8.31 10.83
CA LYS A 40 3.78 8.91 11.91
C LYS A 40 2.56 8.08 12.29
N LYS A 41 2.05 7.27 11.37
CA LYS A 41 0.86 6.45 11.62
C LYS A 41 0.93 5.16 10.83
N GLU A 42 0.51 4.09 11.46
CA GLU A 42 0.33 2.77 10.86
C GLU A 42 -1.05 2.26 11.28
N LYS A 43 -1.89 1.84 10.33
CA LYS A 43 -3.13 1.12 10.62
C LYS A 43 -3.26 -0.10 9.72
N VAL A 44 -4.04 -1.08 10.17
CA VAL A 44 -4.46 -2.21 9.34
C VAL A 44 -5.94 -2.07 9.06
N ASP A 45 -6.30 -1.99 7.79
CA ASP A 45 -7.67 -2.03 7.31
C ASP A 45 -8.03 -3.45 6.91
N THR A 46 -9.15 -3.97 7.38
CA THR A 46 -9.64 -5.29 7.02
C THR A 46 -11.12 -5.27 6.69
N ASP A 47 -11.50 -6.02 5.65
CA ASP A 47 -12.90 -6.31 5.38
C ASP A 47 -13.50 -7.19 6.49
N ILE A 48 -14.77 -6.94 6.83
CA ILE A 48 -15.55 -7.85 7.68
C ILE A 48 -15.96 -9.04 6.81
N THR A 49 -15.27 -10.17 6.98
CA THR A 49 -15.51 -11.39 6.20
C THR A 49 -15.50 -12.63 7.09
N LEU A 50 -16.25 -13.66 6.69
CA LEU A 50 -16.24 -14.99 7.30
C LEU A 50 -15.06 -15.85 6.78
N GLY A 51 -14.43 -15.46 5.68
CA GLY A 51 -13.29 -16.16 5.06
C GLY A 51 -11.92 -15.62 5.50
N LYS A 52 -10.85 -16.02 4.80
CA LYS A 52 -9.49 -15.49 5.06
C LYS A 52 -9.47 -13.97 4.85
N SER A 53 -9.15 -13.23 5.91
CA SER A 53 -9.04 -11.78 5.87
C SER A 53 -7.95 -11.34 4.89
N LYS A 54 -8.21 -10.25 4.15
CA LYS A 54 -7.25 -9.61 3.24
C LYS A 54 -6.88 -8.22 3.78
N PRO A 55 -5.98 -8.15 4.78
CA PRO A 55 -5.62 -6.87 5.38
C PRO A 55 -4.87 -5.96 4.40
N ILE A 56 -5.10 -4.66 4.51
CA ILE A 56 -4.34 -3.59 3.88
C ILE A 56 -3.61 -2.83 4.98
N ILE A 57 -2.28 -2.82 4.89
CA ILE A 57 -1.43 -2.16 5.86
C ILE A 57 -1.15 -0.76 5.33
N ASN A 58 -1.63 0.25 6.05
CA ASN A 58 -1.54 1.66 5.68
C ASN A 58 -0.50 2.36 6.57
N SER A 59 0.62 2.76 5.96
CA SER A 59 1.72 3.46 6.60
C SER A 59 1.83 4.88 6.08
N ARG A 60 1.59 5.88 6.94
CA ARG A 60 1.66 7.29 6.59
C ARG A 60 2.98 7.91 7.04
N TYR A 61 3.72 8.44 6.07
CA TYR A 61 4.99 9.13 6.29
C TYR A 61 4.77 10.64 6.14
N LYS A 62 5.31 11.44 7.05
CA LYS A 62 5.12 12.90 7.05
C LYS A 62 6.42 13.69 7.12
N LYS A 63 6.40 14.86 6.49
CA LYS A 63 7.38 15.94 6.59
C LYS A 63 6.63 17.28 6.68
N GLY A 64 6.49 17.81 7.89
CA GLY A 64 5.62 18.99 8.12
C GLY A 64 4.18 18.69 7.72
N GLU A 65 3.63 19.51 6.83
CA GLU A 65 2.27 19.33 6.29
C GLU A 65 2.21 18.29 5.16
N PHE A 66 3.34 17.95 4.54
CA PHE A 66 3.40 17.00 3.43
C PHE A 66 3.38 15.56 3.92
N SER A 67 2.70 14.69 3.18
CA SER A 67 2.67 13.26 3.50
C SER A 67 2.47 12.40 2.28
N TYR A 68 3.09 11.23 2.29
CA TYR A 68 2.71 10.13 1.39
C TYR A 68 2.21 8.96 2.21
N THR A 69 1.37 8.13 1.59
CA THR A 69 0.85 6.92 2.21
C THR A 69 1.30 5.70 1.41
N ILE A 70 1.89 4.73 2.11
CA ILE A 70 2.20 3.42 1.56
C ILE A 70 1.11 2.43 1.99
N TYR A 71 0.60 1.68 1.04
CA TYR A 71 -0.31 0.56 1.25
C TYR A 71 0.40 -0.74 0.87
N GLN A 72 0.32 -1.74 1.73
CA GLN A 72 0.80 -3.09 1.45
C GLN A 72 -0.35 -4.09 1.63
N SER A 73 -0.57 -4.95 0.65
CA SER A 73 -1.67 -5.92 0.66
C SER A 73 -1.40 -7.09 -0.29
N ALA A 74 -2.23 -8.14 -0.22
CA ALA A 74 -2.34 -9.09 -1.32
C ALA A 74 -2.74 -8.38 -2.62
N ILE A 75 -2.51 -9.00 -3.78
CA ILE A 75 -2.98 -8.46 -5.06
C ILE A 75 -4.51 -8.33 -5.01
N MET A 76 -5.02 -7.13 -5.29
CA MET A 76 -6.43 -6.81 -5.17
C MET A 76 -7.08 -6.61 -6.55
N GLU A 77 -8.38 -6.87 -6.60
CA GLU A 77 -9.22 -6.43 -7.71
C GLU A 77 -9.31 -4.90 -7.71
N LYS A 78 -9.47 -4.32 -8.91
CA LYS A 78 -9.47 -2.87 -9.13
C LYS A 78 -10.39 -2.10 -8.18
N GLY A 79 -11.60 -2.59 -7.92
CA GLY A 79 -12.58 -1.93 -7.05
C GLY A 79 -12.22 -1.91 -5.55
N LYS A 80 -11.15 -2.60 -5.13
CA LYS A 80 -10.66 -2.60 -3.74
C LYS A 80 -9.21 -2.15 -3.62
N ASP A 81 -8.52 -1.93 -4.74
CA ASP A 81 -7.11 -1.61 -4.79
C ASP A 81 -6.90 -0.11 -4.49
N PRO A 82 -6.10 0.23 -3.46
CA PRO A 82 -5.80 1.63 -3.11
C PRO A 82 -5.28 2.47 -4.27
N PHE A 83 -4.65 1.88 -5.29
CA PHE A 83 -4.17 2.61 -6.46
C PHE A 83 -5.32 3.23 -7.25
N TYR A 84 -6.38 2.46 -7.50
CA TYR A 84 -7.51 2.89 -8.34
C TYR A 84 -8.56 3.70 -7.57
N PHE A 85 -8.37 3.93 -6.28
CA PHE A 85 -9.16 4.92 -5.53
C PHE A 85 -8.76 6.36 -5.87
N TRP A 86 -7.56 6.56 -6.39
CA TRP A 86 -7.00 7.89 -6.71
C TRP A 86 -6.71 8.08 -8.21
N VAL A 87 -6.59 6.97 -8.95
CA VAL A 87 -6.24 6.94 -10.37
C VAL A 87 -7.41 6.39 -11.16
N ASN A 88 -7.83 7.16 -12.17
CA ASN A 88 -8.90 6.79 -13.09
C ASN A 88 -8.35 6.21 -14.39
N ASP A 89 -9.19 5.54 -15.17
CA ASP A 89 -8.80 4.96 -16.46
C ASP A 89 -8.40 6.01 -17.52
N ASN A 90 -8.89 7.24 -17.36
CA ASN A 90 -8.55 8.36 -18.24
C ASN A 90 -7.20 9.00 -17.90
N ASP A 91 -6.57 8.60 -16.78
CA ASP A 91 -5.27 9.13 -16.40
C ASP A 91 -4.16 8.52 -17.26
N LYS A 92 -3.04 9.25 -17.37
CA LYS A 92 -1.86 8.71 -18.04
C LYS A 92 -1.21 7.65 -17.16
N ILE A 93 -1.46 6.38 -17.50
CA ILE A 93 -0.91 5.21 -16.82
C ILE A 93 0.27 4.65 -17.62
N GLU A 94 1.38 4.40 -16.94
CA GLU A 94 2.60 3.81 -17.48
C GLU A 94 2.87 2.47 -16.78
N HIS A 95 3.02 1.40 -17.57
CA HIS A 95 3.41 0.07 -17.08
C HIS A 95 4.84 -0.24 -17.50
N TYR A 96 5.65 -0.76 -16.59
CA TYR A 96 7.06 -1.07 -16.84
C TYR A 96 7.58 -2.08 -15.80
N GLU A 97 8.78 -2.61 -16.00
CA GLU A 97 9.41 -3.54 -15.07
C GLU A 97 10.74 -2.97 -14.57
N LEU A 98 11.00 -3.12 -13.26
CA LEU A 98 12.28 -2.78 -12.64
C LEU A 98 12.65 -3.88 -11.66
N LYS A 99 13.90 -4.37 -11.74
CA LYS A 99 14.46 -5.41 -10.86
C LYS A 99 13.56 -6.67 -10.74
N GLY A 100 12.93 -7.07 -11.84
CA GLY A 100 12.04 -8.25 -11.89
C GLY A 100 10.68 -8.07 -11.21
N ALA A 101 10.34 -6.86 -10.75
CA ALA A 101 9.01 -6.52 -10.26
C ALA A 101 8.25 -5.68 -11.29
N LYS A 102 6.92 -5.84 -11.34
CA LYS A 102 6.05 -5.10 -12.26
C LYS A 102 5.59 -3.81 -11.60
N PHE A 103 5.80 -2.69 -12.29
CA PHE A 103 5.44 -1.36 -11.84
C PHE A 103 4.28 -0.80 -12.68
N THR A 104 3.48 0.02 -12.03
CA THR A 104 2.46 0.86 -12.66
C THR A 104 2.56 2.23 -12.04
N PHE A 105 2.74 3.25 -12.86
CA PHE A 105 2.79 4.65 -12.42
C PHE A 105 1.68 5.42 -13.10
N ALA A 106 1.03 6.32 -12.37
CA ALA A 106 0.06 7.22 -12.93
C ALA A 106 0.13 8.59 -12.29
N LYS A 107 -0.21 9.61 -13.08
CA LYS A 107 -0.45 10.97 -12.60
C LYS A 107 -1.93 11.30 -12.87
N THR A 108 -2.64 11.68 -11.83
CA THR A 108 -4.06 12.02 -11.91
C THR A 108 -4.26 13.31 -12.71
N THR A 109 -5.18 13.29 -13.67
CA THR A 109 -5.50 14.43 -14.54
C THR A 109 -6.13 15.55 -13.71
N GLY A 110 -5.64 16.80 -13.89
CA GLY A 110 -6.14 17.95 -13.12
C GLY A 110 -5.70 17.99 -11.66
N SER A 111 -4.79 17.10 -11.24
CA SER A 111 -4.27 17.04 -9.87
C SER A 111 -2.75 16.81 -9.85
N ASN A 112 -2.13 17.15 -8.72
CA ASN A 112 -0.75 16.76 -8.45
C ASN A 112 -0.66 15.34 -7.88
N VAL A 113 -1.77 14.66 -7.60
CA VAL A 113 -1.74 13.28 -7.08
C VAL A 113 -1.08 12.34 -8.10
N LYS A 114 -0.17 11.54 -7.57
CA LYS A 114 0.59 10.50 -8.26
C LYS A 114 0.38 9.19 -7.52
N GLY A 115 0.11 8.14 -8.28
CA GLY A 115 0.06 6.78 -7.81
C GLY A 115 1.24 6.00 -8.37
N ILE A 116 1.92 5.24 -7.54
CA ILE A 116 2.81 4.17 -8.01
C ILE A 116 2.39 2.86 -7.34
N LYS A 117 2.35 1.79 -8.13
CA LYS A 117 2.04 0.42 -7.69
C LYS A 117 3.18 -0.49 -8.13
N MET A 118 3.59 -1.38 -7.25
CA MET A 118 4.55 -2.45 -7.53
C MET A 118 3.93 -3.79 -7.15
N ILE A 119 3.99 -4.77 -8.05
CA ILE A 119 3.70 -6.17 -7.75
C ILE A 119 5.04 -6.87 -7.49
N VAL A 120 5.24 -7.29 -6.24
CA VAL A 120 6.39 -8.09 -5.84
C VAL A 120 6.09 -9.55 -6.20
N PRO A 121 6.95 -10.21 -7.01
CA PRO A 121 6.74 -11.59 -7.39
C PRO A 121 6.86 -12.53 -6.19
N ALA A 122 6.21 -13.69 -6.28
CA ALA A 122 6.32 -14.74 -5.26
C ALA A 122 7.78 -15.22 -5.14
N LYS A 123 8.20 -15.55 -3.92
CA LYS A 123 9.56 -16.04 -3.65
C LYS A 123 9.56 -17.09 -2.54
N GLY A 124 9.96 -18.31 -2.88
CA GLY A 124 9.96 -19.42 -1.93
C GLY A 124 8.55 -19.71 -1.43
N LYS A 125 8.34 -19.60 -0.12
CA LYS A 125 7.02 -19.77 0.52
C LYS A 125 6.13 -18.52 0.47
N ASP A 126 6.69 -17.37 0.10
CA ASP A 126 5.98 -16.10 0.12
C ASP A 126 5.21 -15.91 -1.18
N SER A 127 3.91 -15.64 -1.08
CA SER A 127 3.03 -15.30 -2.19
C SER A 127 3.36 -13.93 -2.77
N SER A 128 2.92 -13.69 -4.01
CA SER A 128 2.99 -12.35 -4.60
C SER A 128 2.08 -11.37 -3.85
N TYR A 129 2.51 -10.13 -3.78
CA TYR A 129 1.79 -9.07 -3.07
C TYR A 129 2.00 -7.72 -3.77
N GLN A 130 1.20 -6.73 -3.42
CA GLN A 130 1.31 -5.39 -3.98
C GLN A 130 1.72 -4.37 -2.94
N ILE A 131 2.43 -3.36 -3.42
CA ILE A 131 2.74 -2.14 -2.69
C ILE A 131 2.22 -0.98 -3.52
N VAL A 132 1.50 -0.05 -2.90
CA VAL A 132 1.00 1.16 -3.53
C VAL A 132 1.49 2.37 -2.73
N ILE A 133 1.96 3.41 -3.41
CA ILE A 133 2.22 4.71 -2.79
C ILE A 133 1.34 5.73 -3.48
N ILE A 134 0.63 6.52 -2.66
CA ILE A 134 -0.12 7.70 -3.08
C ILE A 134 0.55 8.92 -2.47
N ASP A 135 0.86 9.89 -3.32
CA ASP A 135 1.60 11.10 -2.96
C ASP A 135 1.31 12.24 -3.96
N ASP A 136 1.39 13.48 -3.52
CA ASP A 136 1.20 14.68 -4.34
C ASP A 136 2.47 15.53 -4.53
N ILE A 137 3.55 15.27 -3.77
CA ILE A 137 4.75 16.11 -3.73
C ILE A 137 5.98 15.48 -4.41
N LEU A 138 6.35 14.27 -4.02
CA LEU A 138 7.52 13.53 -4.50
C LEU A 138 7.42 13.22 -5.98
N ASN A 139 8.56 13.27 -6.66
CA ASN A 139 8.64 12.90 -8.08
C ASN A 139 8.69 11.38 -8.27
N LYS A 140 8.49 10.93 -9.52
CA LYS A 140 8.51 9.51 -9.91
C LYS A 140 9.77 8.78 -9.45
N ALA A 141 10.95 9.37 -9.66
CA ALA A 141 12.23 8.74 -9.31
C ALA A 141 12.36 8.50 -7.80
N GLU A 142 11.87 9.43 -6.97
CA GLU A 142 11.90 9.28 -5.53
C GLU A 142 10.92 8.20 -5.04
N LEU A 143 9.73 8.13 -5.65
CA LEU A 143 8.75 7.08 -5.40
C LEU A 143 9.29 5.69 -5.78
N GLU A 144 9.96 5.57 -6.94
CA GLU A 144 10.62 4.35 -7.39
C GLU A 144 11.71 3.88 -6.42
N LYS A 145 12.53 4.79 -5.87
CA LYS A 145 13.53 4.45 -4.84
C LYS A 145 12.88 3.84 -3.60
N ILE A 146 11.77 4.42 -3.12
CA ILE A 146 11.02 3.88 -1.98
C ILE A 146 10.51 2.48 -2.31
N MET A 147 9.87 2.29 -3.48
CA MET A 147 9.37 0.98 -3.92
C MET A 147 10.47 -0.08 -4.00
N ILE A 148 11.59 0.25 -4.66
CA ILE A 148 12.73 -0.65 -4.82
C ILE A 148 13.34 -1.04 -3.47
N SER A 149 13.23 -0.18 -2.46
CA SER A 149 13.72 -0.48 -1.11
C SER A 149 12.96 -1.61 -0.41
N PHE A 150 11.76 -1.96 -0.88
CA PHE A 150 11.03 -3.15 -0.45
C PHE A 150 11.51 -4.43 -1.14
N LEU A 151 12.29 -4.35 -2.21
CA LEU A 151 12.84 -5.56 -2.86
C LEU A 151 14.12 -6.04 -2.18
N LYS A 152 14.68 -5.22 -1.28
CA LYS A 152 15.82 -5.55 -0.43
C LYS A 152 15.41 -6.40 0.76
#